data_AF-A0AAD8TE85-F1
#
_entry.id   AF-A0AAD8TE85-F1
#
_cell.length_a   1.000
_cell.length_b   1.000
_cell.length_c   1.000
_cell.angle_alpha   90.00
_cell.angle_beta   90.00
_cell.angle_gamma   90.00
#
_symmetry.space_group_name_H-M   'P 1'
#
loop_
_entity.id
_entity.type
_entity.pdbx_description
1 polymer ?
#
loop_
_entity_poly.entity_id
_entity_poly.type
_entity_poly.pdbx_seq_one_letter_code
_entity_poly.pdbx_strand_id
1 'polypeptide(L)'
;MDQQPKDDIDIFEPTVTLDQTHYQEGYKNGYDDGLVSGKEDGRQVGLKMGFQVGEELGFYQGCLDVWMSAIRLDQDAFSARVRKNMEQLAALLSNYPLSDPENNQVQDMMEKIRMKFRVIMASLGAKLDYEGRPTSSKEDF
;
A
#
# COMPACT_ATOMS: atom_id res chain seq x y z
N MET A 1 3.16 10.59 77.49
CA MET A 1 4.43 10.97 76.82
C MET A 1 4.15 10.80 75.34
N ASP A 2 3.60 11.85 74.74
CA ASP A 2 3.22 11.89 73.33
C ASP A 2 4.48 12.05 72.49
N GLN A 3 4.75 11.10 71.61
CA GLN A 3 5.72 11.26 70.52
C GLN A 3 4.91 11.56 69.26
N GLN A 4 4.89 12.83 68.86
CA GLN A 4 4.45 13.24 67.52
C GLN A 4 5.40 12.64 66.46
N PRO A 5 4.89 12.14 65.32
CA PRO A 5 5.73 11.86 64.17
C PRO A 5 6.26 13.20 63.64
N LYS A 6 7.58 13.32 63.50
CA LYS A 6 8.18 14.38 62.70
C LYS A 6 8.03 13.97 61.24
N ASP A 7 6.99 14.49 60.60
CA ASP A 7 6.95 14.58 59.15
C ASP A 7 7.93 15.70 58.72
N ASP A 8 9.23 15.41 58.75
CA ASP A 8 10.25 16.20 58.05
C ASP A 8 10.05 15.91 56.55
N ILE A 9 9.08 16.57 55.93
CA ILE A 9 8.89 16.57 54.47
C ILE A 9 10.11 17.27 53.87
N ASP A 10 10.97 16.51 53.19
CA ASP A 10 12.14 17.06 52.50
C ASP A 10 11.68 17.88 51.29
N ILE A 11 11.66 19.20 51.47
CA ILE A 11 11.23 20.17 50.47
C ILE A 11 12.10 20.16 49.19
N PHE A 12 13.30 19.56 49.23
CA PHE A 12 14.20 19.47 48.09
C PHE A 12 14.09 18.14 47.33
N GLU A 13 13.43 17.13 47.88
CA GLU A 13 13.19 15.83 47.25
C GLU A 13 12.59 15.96 45.83
N PRO A 14 11.58 16.82 45.57
CA PRO A 14 11.03 17.03 44.24
C PRO A 14 12.04 17.62 43.24
N THR A 15 12.98 18.44 43.71
CA THR A 15 14.03 19.05 42.87
C THR A 15 15.05 18.01 42.43
N VAL A 16 15.38 17.06 43.33
CA VAL A 16 16.32 15.97 43.04
C VAL A 16 15.73 14.96 42.05
N THR A 17 14.41 14.75 42.08
CA THR A 17 13.71 13.81 41.18
C THR A 17 13.17 14.47 39.90
N LEU A 18 13.38 15.77 39.72
CA LEU A 18 12.77 16.55 38.64
C LEU A 18 13.18 16.06 37.25
N ASP A 19 14.48 15.83 37.04
CA ASP A 19 15.01 15.33 35.76
C ASP A 19 14.43 13.97 35.38
N GLN A 20 14.33 13.06 36.36
CA GLN A 20 13.76 11.73 36.16
C GLN A 20 12.26 11.80 35.85
N THR A 21 11.54 12.74 36.48
CA THR A 21 10.10 12.97 36.26
C THR A 21 9.85 13.50 34.86
N HIS A 22 10.56 14.54 34.44
CA HIS A 22 10.42 15.09 33.10
C HIS A 22 10.89 14.13 32.00
N TYR A 23 11.91 13.31 32.26
CA TYR A 23 12.30 12.25 31.34
C TYR A 23 11.16 11.23 31.14
N GLN A 24 10.55 10.76 32.23
CA GLN A 24 9.43 9.82 32.17
C GLN A 24 8.21 10.44 31.50
N GLU A 25 7.90 11.70 31.80
CA GLU A 25 6.82 12.45 31.19
C GLU A 25 7.05 12.63 29.69
N GLY A 26 8.25 13.06 29.28
CA GLY A 26 8.61 13.20 27.87
C GLY A 26 8.58 11.87 27.11
N TYR A 27 9.06 10.79 27.72
CA TYR A 27 8.96 9.45 27.14
C TYR A 27 7.51 9.02 26.95
N LYS A 28 6.67 9.19 27.99
CA LYS A 28 5.25 8.83 27.93
C LYS A 28 4.52 9.63 26.86
N ASN A 29 4.70 10.95 26.86
CA ASN A 29 4.07 11.83 25.88
C ASN A 29 4.52 11.47 24.46
N GLY A 30 5.82 11.27 24.24
CA GLY A 30 6.34 10.88 22.93
C GLY A 30 5.85 9.50 22.47
N TYR A 31 5.67 8.55 23.39
CA TYR A 31 5.11 7.24 23.09
C TYR A 31 3.62 7.33 22.71
N ASP A 32 2.83 8.04 23.51
CA ASP A 32 1.39 8.22 23.28
C ASP A 32 1.14 8.97 21.96
N ASP A 33 1.88 10.04 21.70
CA ASP A 33 1.82 10.81 20.44
C ASP A 33 2.27 9.96 19.24
N GLY A 34 3.38 9.23 19.39
CA GLY A 34 3.92 8.36 18.35
C GLY A 34 2.96 7.23 17.97
N LEU A 35 2.23 6.68 18.95
CA LEU A 35 1.23 5.65 18.71
C LEU A 35 0.04 6.18 17.91
N VAL A 36 -0.42 7.39 18.21
CA VAL A 36 -1.52 8.04 17.49
C VAL A 36 -1.09 8.43 16.07
N SER A 37 0.04 9.12 15.93
CA SER A 37 0.55 9.55 14.62
C SER A 37 0.86 8.35 13.73
N GLY A 38 1.60 7.35 14.25
CA GLY A 38 1.99 6.18 13.47
C GLY A 38 0.80 5.39 12.94
N LYS A 39 -0.30 5.32 13.69
CA LYS A 39 -1.54 4.69 13.21
C LYS A 39 -2.17 5.46 12.06
N GLU A 40 -2.23 6.79 12.17
CA GLU A 40 -2.81 7.64 11.13
C GLU A 40 -1.95 7.67 9.87
N ASP A 41 -0.64 7.80 10.03
CA ASP A 41 0.33 7.77 8.93
C ASP A 41 0.27 6.42 8.19
N GLY A 42 0.28 5.31 8.92
CA GLY A 42 0.13 3.98 8.36
C GLY A 42 -1.18 3.81 7.58
N ARG A 43 -2.29 4.35 8.10
CA ARG A 43 -3.59 4.32 7.41
C ARG A 43 -3.56 5.12 6.11
N GLN A 44 -3.01 6.34 6.13
CA GLN A 44 -2.93 7.20 4.95
C GLN A 44 -2.05 6.59 3.86
N VAL A 45 -0.86 6.11 4.23
CA VAL A 45 0.07 5.45 3.30
C VAL A 45 -0.57 4.19 2.73
N GLY A 46 -1.15 3.33 3.58
CA GLY A 46 -1.84 2.12 3.13
C GLY A 46 -2.98 2.41 2.16
N LEU A 47 -3.80 3.43 2.41
CA LEU A 47 -4.89 3.83 1.52
C LEU A 47 -4.36 4.33 0.16
N LYS A 48 -3.34 5.19 0.17
CA LYS A 48 -2.73 5.73 -1.05
C LYS A 48 -2.14 4.61 -1.91
N MET A 49 -1.33 3.73 -1.30
CA MET A 49 -0.68 2.63 -2.00
C MET A 49 -1.70 1.60 -2.51
N GLY A 50 -2.69 1.25 -1.68
CA GLY A 50 -3.76 0.33 -2.05
C GLY A 50 -4.59 0.85 -3.22
N PHE A 51 -4.90 2.15 -3.24
CA PHE A 51 -5.60 2.78 -4.36
C PHE A 51 -4.78 2.71 -5.65
N GLN A 52 -3.49 3.04 -5.61
CA GLN A 52 -2.61 2.98 -6.79
C GLN A 52 -2.54 1.57 -7.39
N VAL A 53 -2.40 0.55 -6.54
CA VAL A 53 -2.38 -0.85 -6.98
C VAL A 53 -3.74 -1.27 -7.53
N GLY A 54 -4.83 -0.93 -6.83
CA GLY A 54 -6.19 -1.25 -7.26
C GLY A 54 -6.58 -0.59 -8.57
N GLU A 55 -6.18 0.67 -8.78
CA GLU A 55 -6.41 1.42 -10.02
C GLU A 55 -5.70 0.75 -11.21
N GLU A 56 -4.42 0.38 -11.05
CA GLU A 56 -3.66 -0.30 -12.10
C GLU A 56 -4.25 -1.68 -12.45
N LEU A 57 -4.61 -2.48 -11.44
CA LEU A 57 -5.26 -3.78 -11.65
C LEU A 57 -6.63 -3.63 -12.30
N GLY A 58 -7.43 -2.66 -11.85
CA GLY A 58 -8.75 -2.36 -12.39
C GLY A 58 -8.69 -1.93 -13.85
N PHE A 59 -7.69 -1.13 -14.23
CA PHE A 59 -7.44 -0.76 -15.62
C PHE A 59 -7.18 -1.99 -16.51
N TYR A 60 -6.29 -2.89 -16.08
CA TYR A 60 -6.00 -4.12 -16.82
C TYR A 60 -7.20 -5.06 -16.91
N GLN A 61 -7.94 -5.20 -15.81
CA GLN A 61 -9.17 -5.99 -15.77
C GLN A 61 -10.23 -5.43 -16.71
N GLY A 62 -10.46 -4.11 -16.72
CA GLY A 62 -11.43 -3.47 -17.60
C GLY A 62 -11.11 -3.67 -19.09
N CYS A 63 -9.83 -3.56 -19.47
CA CYS A 63 -9.40 -3.86 -20.84
C CYS A 63 -9.67 -5.32 -21.21
N LEU A 64 -9.30 -6.24 -20.31
CA LEU A 64 -9.52 -7.66 -20.49
C LEU A 64 -11.02 -7.98 -20.64
N ASP A 65 -11.89 -7.39 -19.82
CA ASP A 65 -13.34 -7.62 -19.88
C ASP A 65 -13.95 -7.17 -21.21
N VAL A 66 -13.48 -6.05 -21.77
CA VAL A 66 -13.86 -5.58 -23.10
C VAL A 66 -13.41 -6.57 -24.17
N TRP A 67 -12.15 -7.02 -24.14
CA TRP A 67 -11.65 -7.99 -25.11
C TRP A 67 -12.36 -9.34 -25.03
N MET A 68 -12.62 -9.84 -23.82
CA MET A 68 -13.37 -11.08 -23.60
C MET A 68 -14.82 -10.93 -24.08
N SER A 69 -15.42 -9.74 -23.96
CA SER A 69 -16.74 -9.45 -24.54
C SER A 69 -16.72 -9.51 -26.07
N ALA A 70 -15.68 -8.97 -26.71
CA ALA A 70 -15.53 -9.06 -28.16
C ALA A 70 -15.41 -10.53 -28.64
N ILE A 71 -14.63 -11.37 -27.94
CA ILE A 71 -14.50 -12.81 -28.25
C ILE A 71 -15.85 -13.54 -28.14
N ARG A 72 -16.71 -13.14 -27.20
CA ARG A 72 -18.06 -13.73 -27.06
C ARG A 72 -18.97 -13.41 -28.24
N LEU A 73 -18.81 -12.24 -28.86
CA LEU A 73 -19.59 -11.81 -30.02
C LEU A 73 -19.05 -12.41 -31.32
N ASP A 74 -17.73 -12.46 -31.44
CA ASP A 74 -17.01 -13.03 -32.58
C ASP A 74 -15.80 -13.82 -32.07
N GLN A 75 -15.88 -15.16 -32.20
CA GLN A 75 -14.82 -16.04 -31.73
C GLN A 75 -13.50 -15.80 -32.45
N ASP A 76 -13.52 -15.28 -33.68
CA ASP A 76 -12.34 -15.00 -34.50
C ASP A 76 -11.92 -13.53 -34.49
N ALA A 77 -12.50 -12.71 -33.59
CA ALA A 77 -12.13 -11.31 -33.39
C ALA A 77 -10.63 -11.11 -33.11
N PHE A 78 -9.97 -12.12 -32.53
CA PHE A 78 -8.54 -12.11 -32.27
C PHE A 78 -7.88 -13.43 -32.63
N SER A 79 -6.59 -13.39 -33.00
CA SER A 79 -5.82 -14.61 -33.25
C SER A 79 -5.74 -15.52 -32.00
N ALA A 80 -5.59 -16.83 -32.21
CA ALA A 80 -5.42 -17.80 -31.12
C ALA A 80 -4.26 -17.44 -30.17
N ARG A 81 -3.19 -16.85 -30.71
CA ARG A 81 -2.04 -16.36 -29.91
C ARG A 81 -2.44 -15.23 -28.97
N VAL A 82 -3.27 -14.31 -29.42
CA VAL A 82 -3.74 -13.18 -28.62
C VAL A 82 -4.70 -13.66 -27.54
N ARG A 83 -5.66 -14.54 -27.89
CA ARG A 83 -6.59 -15.16 -26.93
C ARG A 83 -5.84 -15.89 -25.80
N LYS A 84 -4.82 -16.68 -26.12
CA LYS A 84 -3.95 -17.32 -25.13
C LYS A 84 -3.24 -16.33 -24.19
N ASN A 85 -2.78 -15.18 -24.72
CA ASN A 85 -2.18 -14.16 -23.86
C ASN A 85 -3.22 -13.49 -22.95
N MET A 86 -4.44 -13.29 -23.42
CA MET A 86 -5.56 -12.75 -22.61
C MET A 86 -5.93 -13.72 -21.48
N GLU A 87 -6.00 -15.02 -21.74
CA GLU A 87 -6.22 -16.06 -20.71
C GLU A 87 -5.11 -16.05 -19.64
N GLN A 88 -3.85 -15.90 -20.07
CA GLN A 88 -2.72 -15.78 -19.14
C GLN A 88 -2.79 -14.49 -18.31
N LEU A 89 -3.21 -13.37 -18.91
CA LEU A 89 -3.43 -12.13 -18.18
C LEU A 89 -4.55 -12.27 -17.15
N ALA A 90 -5.66 -12.93 -17.53
CA ALA A 90 -6.78 -13.22 -16.63
C ALA A 90 -6.33 -14.03 -15.42
N ALA A 91 -5.52 -15.08 -15.66
CA ALA A 91 -4.96 -15.89 -14.58
C ALA A 91 -4.03 -15.09 -13.66
N LEU A 92 -3.21 -14.17 -14.20
CA LEU A 92 -2.34 -13.33 -13.38
C LEU A 92 -3.15 -12.34 -12.52
N LEU A 93 -4.18 -11.70 -13.09
CA LEU A 93 -5.04 -10.76 -12.37
C LEU A 93 -5.84 -11.47 -11.27
N SER A 94 -6.42 -12.63 -11.55
CA SER A 94 -7.21 -13.39 -10.57
C SER A 94 -6.38 -13.94 -9.41
N ASN A 95 -5.09 -14.21 -9.62
CA ASN A 95 -4.21 -14.74 -8.59
C ASN A 95 -3.47 -13.63 -7.81
N TYR A 96 -3.67 -12.36 -8.16
CA TYR A 96 -2.97 -11.26 -7.49
C TYR A 96 -3.40 -11.16 -6.02
N PRO A 97 -2.46 -11.22 -5.04
CA PRO A 97 -2.79 -11.33 -3.63
C PRO A 97 -3.16 -9.96 -3.02
N LEU A 98 -4.35 -9.45 -3.33
CA LEU A 98 -4.84 -8.16 -2.83
C LEU A 98 -4.94 -8.08 -1.29
N SER A 99 -5.17 -9.21 -0.63
CA SER A 99 -5.33 -9.29 0.83
C SER A 99 -4.01 -9.50 1.58
N ASP A 100 -2.90 -9.71 0.86
CA ASP A 100 -1.57 -9.95 1.43
C ASP A 100 -0.56 -8.96 0.79
N PRO A 101 -0.62 -7.67 1.18
CA PRO A 101 0.25 -6.64 0.60
C PRO A 101 1.73 -6.83 0.96
N GLU A 102 2.04 -7.60 2.01
CA GLU A 102 3.40 -7.93 2.43
C GLU A 102 3.99 -9.12 1.66
N ASN A 103 3.22 -9.70 0.73
CA ASN A 103 3.69 -10.80 -0.08
C ASN A 103 4.88 -10.38 -0.95
N ASN A 104 6.03 -11.01 -0.71
CA ASN A 104 7.27 -10.71 -1.46
C ASN A 104 7.15 -10.90 -2.98
N GLN A 105 6.09 -11.56 -3.47
CA GLN A 105 5.86 -11.80 -4.90
C GLN A 105 5.01 -10.71 -5.58
N VAL A 106 4.37 -9.78 -4.85
CA VAL A 106 3.44 -8.80 -5.44
C VAL A 106 4.08 -7.93 -6.51
N GLN A 107 5.35 -7.57 -6.35
CA GLN A 107 6.11 -6.79 -7.32
C GLN A 107 6.35 -7.57 -8.60
N ASP A 108 6.89 -8.79 -8.50
CA ASP A 108 7.14 -9.68 -9.63
C ASP A 108 5.84 -10.02 -10.39
N MET A 109 4.73 -10.21 -9.66
CA MET A 109 3.42 -10.46 -10.25
C MET A 109 2.91 -9.24 -11.02
N MET A 110 3.05 -8.04 -10.46
CA MET A 110 2.67 -6.81 -11.14
C MET A 110 3.50 -6.58 -12.42
N GLU A 111 4.81 -6.85 -12.37
CA GLU A 111 5.67 -6.79 -13.56
C GLU A 111 5.24 -7.78 -14.64
N LYS A 112 4.88 -9.01 -14.26
CA LYS A 112 4.34 -10.01 -15.18
C LYS A 112 3.04 -9.55 -15.83
N ILE A 113 2.13 -8.94 -15.06
CA ILE A 113 0.86 -8.37 -15.56
C ILE A 113 1.16 -7.26 -16.59
N ARG A 114 2.01 -6.29 -16.22
CA ARG A 114 2.44 -5.18 -17.09
C ARG A 114 3.06 -5.68 -18.40
N MET A 115 3.99 -6.64 -18.32
CA MET A 115 4.64 -7.23 -19.49
C MET A 115 3.63 -7.95 -20.38
N LYS A 116 2.73 -8.74 -19.79
CA LYS A 116 1.70 -9.47 -20.52
C LYS A 116 0.75 -8.52 -21.25
N PHE A 117 0.33 -7.45 -20.59
CA PHE A 117 -0.49 -6.40 -21.19
C PHE A 117 0.21 -5.76 -22.39
N ARG A 118 1.48 -5.37 -22.26
CA ARG A 118 2.28 -4.81 -23.37
C ARG A 118 2.36 -5.76 -24.57
N VAL A 119 2.52 -7.06 -24.34
CA VAL A 119 2.53 -8.08 -25.40
C VAL A 119 1.18 -8.13 -26.13
N ILE A 120 0.06 -8.03 -25.41
CA ILE A 120 -1.28 -7.98 -26.01
C ILE A 120 -1.43 -6.70 -26.83
N MET A 121 -1.08 -5.54 -26.28
CA MET A 121 -1.15 -4.25 -26.98
C MET A 121 -0.35 -4.24 -28.29
N ALA A 122 0.89 -4.76 -28.25
CA ALA A 122 1.73 -4.91 -29.44
C ALA A 122 1.10 -5.86 -30.48
N SER A 123 0.47 -6.95 -30.02
CA SER A 123 -0.19 -7.91 -30.92
C SER A 123 -1.47 -7.36 -31.54
N LEU A 124 -2.14 -6.42 -30.86
CA LEU A 124 -3.35 -5.74 -31.34
C LEU A 124 -3.03 -4.49 -32.19
N GLY A 125 -1.76 -4.04 -32.22
CA GLY A 125 -1.38 -2.78 -32.85
C GLY A 125 -2.00 -1.54 -32.21
N ALA A 126 -2.47 -1.66 -30.97
CA ALA A 126 -3.14 -0.59 -30.26
C ALA A 126 -2.17 0.12 -29.32
N LYS A 127 -2.36 1.44 -29.14
CA LYS A 127 -1.57 2.26 -28.21
C LYS A 127 -2.47 2.65 -27.04
N LEU A 128 -2.41 1.83 -25.99
CA LEU A 128 -3.11 2.04 -24.73
C LEU A 128 -2.10 1.73 -23.63
N ASP A 129 -1.91 2.68 -22.73
CA ASP A 129 -0.99 2.58 -21.60
C ASP A 129 -1.69 3.06 -20.34
N TYR A 130 -1.28 2.49 -19.21
CA TYR A 130 -1.70 2.97 -17.90
C TYR A 130 -0.84 4.18 -17.50
N GLU A 131 -1.48 5.36 -17.41
CA GLU A 131 -0.85 6.65 -17.09
C GLU A 131 -0.82 6.97 -15.58
N GLY A 132 -1.58 6.25 -14.75
CA GLY A 132 -1.66 6.48 -13.30
C GLY A 132 -0.41 6.08 -12.51
N ARG A 133 0.69 5.72 -13.17
CA ARG A 133 1.96 5.44 -12.50
C ARG A 133 2.55 6.74 -11.99
N PRO A 134 2.99 6.82 -10.72
CA PRO A 134 3.83 7.92 -10.30
C PRO A 134 5.07 7.90 -11.19
N THR A 135 5.18 8.89 -12.07
CA THR A 135 6.43 9.12 -12.78
C THR A 135 7.46 9.47 -11.73
N SER A 136 8.65 8.87 -11.81
CA SER A 136 9.78 9.10 -10.91
C SER A 136 10.34 10.54 -10.97
N SER A 137 9.54 11.51 -11.37
CA SER A 137 9.95 12.88 -11.71
C SER A 137 9.09 13.95 -11.04
N LYS A 138 8.17 13.60 -10.13
CA LYS A 138 7.40 14.58 -9.35
C LYS A 138 7.19 14.11 -7.92
N GLU A 139 8.29 13.97 -7.19
CA GLU A 139 8.28 14.19 -5.75
C GLU A 139 8.76 15.62 -5.53
N ASP A 140 7.84 16.58 -5.66
CA ASP A 140 8.03 17.90 -5.05
C ASP A 140 7.85 17.68 -3.54
N PHE A 141 8.96 17.65 -2.81
CA PHE A 141 9.00 17.79 -1.35
C PHE A 141 8.76 19.25 -0.95
#